data_AF-A0A2N6BJL8-F1
#
_entry.id   AF-A0A2N6BJL8-F1
#
_cell.length_a   1.000
_cell.length_b   1.000
_cell.length_c   1.000
_cell.angle_alpha   90.00
_cell.angle_beta   90.00
_cell.angle_gamma   90.00
#
_symmetry.space_group_name_H-M   'P 1'
#
loop_
_entity.id
_entity.type
_entity.pdbx_description
1 polymer ?
#
loop_
_entity_poly.entity_id
_entity_poly.type
_entity_poly.pdbx_seq_one_letter_code
_entity_poly.pdbx_strand_id
1 'polypeptide(L)'
;MVCGGGRMTRRGFTLIEVLVALFIMTLFIALVEGVYTGTTRSRERAVKRTVEAHTASAVLQRMADELAMSFQLPDRIDQTYFLLTNDSENTSTLEFTSRTAAIPSIRTGGDTRIRYIVERAARGNDGDLALMRYELADLFGRMDLDSTSYEMLSPITTFTLECFNGEEWVSTWDDSASDEPLMPLAVKITLGWGEDKEHEELMETSTPIYSAAGRNARYWGNE
;
A
#
# COMPACT_ATOMS: atom_id res chain seq x y z
N MET A 1 6.88 26.03 91.59
CA MET A 1 6.32 24.69 91.38
C MET A 1 6.64 24.29 89.93
N VAL A 2 7.57 23.35 89.82
CA VAL A 2 8.03 22.49 88.70
C VAL A 2 7.80 22.93 87.24
N CYS A 3 8.92 23.07 86.52
CA CYS A 3 9.04 23.12 85.07
C CYS A 3 8.56 21.83 84.39
N GLY A 4 7.64 21.93 83.42
CA GLY A 4 7.23 20.83 82.54
C GLY A 4 7.94 20.90 81.19
N GLY A 5 9.24 20.63 81.17
CA GLY A 5 10.00 20.49 79.93
C GLY A 5 9.60 19.21 79.20
N GLY A 6 8.75 19.34 78.17
CA GLY A 6 8.42 18.25 77.27
C GLY A 6 9.65 17.78 76.50
N ARG A 7 10.25 16.67 76.93
CA ARG A 7 11.29 15.97 76.17
C ARG A 7 10.68 15.45 74.87
N MET A 8 10.95 16.14 73.76
CA MET A 8 10.77 15.55 72.43
C MET A 8 11.78 14.41 72.29
N THR A 9 11.32 13.17 72.47
CA THR A 9 12.11 11.99 72.15
C THR A 9 12.32 11.95 70.64
N ARG A 10 13.48 12.39 70.15
CA ARG A 10 13.92 12.14 68.78
C ARG A 10 14.13 10.63 68.63
N ARG A 11 13.14 9.94 68.09
CA ARG A 11 13.27 8.55 67.63
C ARG A 11 14.06 8.59 66.32
N GLY A 12 15.27 8.04 66.32
CA GLY A 12 16.03 7.83 65.10
C GLY A 12 15.38 6.72 64.26
N PHE A 13 15.40 6.87 62.94
CA PHE A 13 14.95 5.84 62.02
C PHE A 13 15.77 4.56 62.21
N THR A 14 15.10 3.42 62.21
CA THR A 14 15.79 2.13 62.29
C THR A 14 16.39 1.79 60.93
N LEU A 15 17.52 1.09 60.91
CA LEU A 15 18.18 0.65 59.66
C LEU A 15 17.21 -0.14 58.76
N ILE A 16 16.35 -0.96 59.37
CA ILE A 16 15.36 -1.77 58.65
C ILE A 16 14.29 -0.92 57.97
N GLU A 17 13.91 0.22 58.56
CA GLU A 17 12.89 1.11 57.98
C GLU A 17 13.41 1.83 56.74
N VAL A 18 14.69 2.24 56.74
CA VAL A 18 15.35 2.80 55.55
C VAL A 18 15.46 1.75 54.44
N LEU A 19 15.81 0.50 54.77
CA LEU A 19 15.89 -0.60 53.80
C LEU A 19 14.52 -0.91 53.18
N VAL A 20 13.47 -0.96 54.00
CA VAL A 20 12.09 -1.19 53.52
C VAL A 20 11.62 -0.03 52.65
N ALA A 21 11.88 1.21 53.03
CA ALA A 21 11.54 2.38 52.21
C ALA A 21 12.24 2.37 50.86
N LEU A 22 13.54 2.03 50.82
CA LEU A 22 14.29 1.88 49.57
C LEU A 22 13.76 0.75 48.71
N PHE A 23 13.40 -0.39 49.30
CA PHE A 23 12.80 -1.52 48.58
C PHE A 23 11.44 -1.18 47.96
N ILE A 24 10.59 -0.47 48.71
CA ILE A 24 9.29 0.00 48.18
C ILE A 24 9.52 1.03 47.07
N MET A 25 10.49 1.94 47.22
CA MET A 25 10.84 2.93 46.20
C MET A 25 11.32 2.27 44.91
N THR A 26 12.18 1.25 44.98
CA THR A 26 12.67 0.55 43.78
C THR A 26 11.56 -0.23 43.08
N LEU A 27 10.66 -0.88 43.84
CA LEU A 27 9.45 -1.50 43.30
C LEU A 27 8.57 -0.47 42.58
N PHE A 28 8.37 0.69 43.19
CA PHE A 28 7.56 1.76 42.61
C PHE A 28 8.17 2.29 41.30
N ILE A 29 9.48 2.56 41.29
CA ILE A 29 10.21 2.97 40.08
C ILE A 29 10.08 1.91 38.99
N ALA A 30 10.25 0.63 39.32
CA ALA A 30 10.11 -0.46 38.35
C ALA A 30 8.70 -0.54 37.73
N LEU A 31 7.65 -0.30 38.52
CA LEU A 31 6.28 -0.25 38.01
C LEU A 31 6.06 0.96 37.08
N VAL A 32 6.57 2.14 37.46
CA VAL A 32 6.45 3.36 36.64
C VAL A 32 7.20 3.17 35.31
N GLU A 33 8.42 2.65 35.35
CA GLU A 33 9.22 2.33 34.15
C GLU A 33 8.50 1.29 33.27
N GLY A 34 7.89 0.26 33.86
CA GLY A 34 7.09 -0.73 33.13
C GLY A 34 5.89 -0.12 32.41
N VAL A 35 5.14 0.77 33.06
CA VAL A 35 4.00 1.46 32.46
C VAL A 35 4.47 2.42 31.36
N TYR A 36 5.55 3.17 31.61
CA TYR A 36 6.09 4.13 30.66
C TYR A 36 6.57 3.43 29.38
N THR A 37 7.41 2.41 29.51
CA THR A 37 7.93 1.63 28.37
C THR A 37 6.84 0.86 27.63
N GLY A 38 5.83 0.34 28.34
CA GLY A 38 4.66 -0.27 27.73
C GLY A 38 3.86 0.71 26.87
N THR A 39 3.64 1.92 27.39
CA THR A 39 2.88 2.97 26.71
C THR A 39 3.62 3.50 25.48
N THR A 40 4.93 3.74 25.56
CA THR A 40 5.72 4.22 24.42
C THR A 40 5.76 3.18 23.31
N ARG A 41 6.01 1.90 23.63
CA ARG A 41 6.03 0.82 22.64
C ARG A 41 4.66 0.61 21.98
N SER A 42 3.57 0.72 22.75
CA SER A 42 2.21 0.66 22.22
C SER A 42 1.95 1.81 21.25
N ARG A 43 2.36 3.02 21.61
CA ARG A 43 2.23 4.21 20.75
C ARG A 43 3.04 4.07 19.46
N GLU A 44 4.30 3.66 19.55
CA GLU A 44 5.17 3.46 18.37
C GLU A 44 4.58 2.45 17.39
N ARG A 45 4.06 1.32 17.90
CA ARG A 45 3.38 0.32 17.07
C ARG A 45 2.14 0.88 16.40
N ALA A 46 1.32 1.63 17.12
CA ALA A 46 0.11 2.25 16.57
C ALA A 46 0.45 3.28 15.47
N VAL A 47 1.48 4.10 15.70
CA VAL A 47 1.96 5.06 14.69
C VAL A 47 2.48 4.35 13.45
N LYS A 48 3.30 3.31 13.61
CA LYS A 48 3.83 2.52 12.48
C LYS A 48 2.70 1.95 11.60
N ARG A 49 1.72 1.28 12.20
CA ARG A 49 0.56 0.73 11.47
C ARG A 49 -0.23 1.80 10.74
N THR A 50 -0.42 2.97 11.37
CA THR A 50 -1.14 4.10 10.76
C THR A 50 -0.39 4.62 9.53
N VAL A 51 0.93 4.74 9.61
CA VAL A 51 1.77 5.17 8.47
C VAL A 51 1.73 4.15 7.33
N GLU A 52 1.82 2.85 7.64
CA GLU A 52 1.74 1.77 6.65
C GLU A 52 0.39 1.77 5.93
N ALA A 53 -0.73 1.82 6.68
CA ALA A 53 -2.07 1.88 6.12
C ALA A 53 -2.31 3.14 5.27
N HIS A 54 -1.80 4.30 5.68
CA HIS A 54 -1.88 5.52 4.87
C HIS A 54 -1.06 5.41 3.58
N THR A 55 0.11 4.77 3.64
CA THR A 55 0.96 4.55 2.46
C THR A 55 0.26 3.61 1.47
N ALA A 56 -0.28 2.49 1.96
CA ALA A 56 -1.07 1.56 1.14
C ALA A 56 -2.30 2.25 0.53
N SER A 57 -3.02 3.07 1.30
CA SER A 57 -4.17 3.85 0.79
C SER A 57 -3.76 4.82 -0.33
N ALA A 58 -2.62 5.51 -0.19
CA ALA A 58 -2.13 6.43 -1.19
C ALA A 58 -1.69 5.72 -2.48
N VAL A 59 -1.09 4.53 -2.35
CA VAL A 59 -0.75 3.66 -3.48
C VAL A 59 -2.01 3.20 -4.23
N LEU A 60 -3.00 2.68 -3.50
CA LEU A 60 -4.28 2.26 -4.09
C LEU A 60 -5.02 3.40 -4.77
N GLN A 61 -5.08 4.59 -4.14
CA GLN A 61 -5.73 5.75 -4.74
C GLN A 61 -5.03 6.18 -6.03
N ARG A 62 -3.69 6.17 -6.05
CA ARG A 62 -2.93 6.48 -7.26
C ARG A 62 -3.20 5.46 -8.38
N MET A 63 -3.18 4.17 -8.06
CA MET A 63 -3.50 3.12 -9.03
C MET A 63 -4.92 3.28 -9.57
N ALA A 64 -5.88 3.56 -8.71
CA ALA A 64 -7.27 3.84 -9.08
C ALA A 64 -7.36 5.03 -10.04
N ASP A 65 -6.72 6.15 -9.73
CA ASP A 65 -6.75 7.34 -10.59
C ASP A 65 -6.16 7.07 -11.98
N GLU A 66 -5.05 6.32 -12.04
CA GLU A 66 -4.42 5.94 -13.31
C GLU A 66 -5.28 4.94 -14.11
N LEU A 67 -5.87 3.95 -13.46
CA LEU A 67 -6.76 2.95 -14.08
C LEU A 67 -8.07 3.58 -14.57
N ALA A 68 -8.62 4.53 -13.84
CA ALA A 68 -9.83 5.24 -14.22
C ALA A 68 -9.65 5.99 -15.55
N MET A 69 -8.43 6.45 -15.84
CA MET A 69 -8.05 7.11 -17.10
C MET A 69 -7.46 6.14 -18.14
N SER A 70 -7.55 4.84 -17.90
CA SER A 70 -7.08 3.84 -18.85
C SER A 70 -7.90 3.84 -20.13
N PHE A 71 -7.23 3.58 -21.25
CA PHE A 71 -7.85 3.49 -22.56
C PHE A 71 -7.00 2.64 -23.51
N GLN A 72 -7.63 2.22 -24.59
CA GLN A 72 -7.01 1.52 -25.71
C GLN A 72 -7.73 1.97 -26.98
N LEU A 73 -7.01 2.04 -28.10
CA LEU A 73 -7.50 2.58 -29.36
C LEU A 73 -7.43 1.47 -30.43
N PRO A 74 -8.54 1.16 -31.13
CA PRO A 74 -8.55 0.15 -32.20
C PRO A 74 -7.55 0.47 -33.32
N ASP A 75 -7.40 1.75 -33.68
CA ASP A 75 -6.47 2.17 -34.73
C ASP A 75 -4.99 2.13 -34.29
N ARG A 76 -4.72 1.79 -33.02
CA ARG A 76 -3.38 1.74 -32.39
C ARG A 76 -3.25 0.58 -31.41
N ILE A 77 -3.77 -0.59 -31.78
CA ILE A 77 -3.68 -1.83 -30.98
C ILE A 77 -2.23 -2.25 -30.68
N ASP A 78 -1.27 -1.85 -31.53
CA ASP A 78 0.16 -2.08 -31.39
C ASP A 78 0.86 -1.10 -30.44
N GLN A 79 0.16 -0.06 -29.98
CA GLN A 79 0.73 1.00 -29.14
C GLN A 79 -0.03 1.18 -27.82
N THR A 80 -1.30 0.80 -27.80
CA THR A 80 -2.18 0.92 -26.64
C THR A 80 -2.64 -0.45 -26.16
N TYR A 81 -2.53 -0.67 -24.86
CA TYR A 81 -2.66 -1.98 -24.25
C TYR A 81 -3.56 -1.90 -23.03
N PHE A 82 -4.25 -2.99 -22.73
CA PHE A 82 -4.79 -3.29 -21.42
C PHE A 82 -4.65 -4.80 -21.22
N LEU A 83 -3.64 -5.18 -20.44
CA LEU A 83 -3.24 -6.56 -20.20
C LEU A 83 -3.15 -6.79 -18.69
N LEU A 84 -3.98 -7.69 -18.20
CA LEU A 84 -3.89 -8.25 -16.85
C LEU A 84 -3.51 -9.72 -16.97
N THR A 85 -2.39 -10.09 -16.37
CA THR A 85 -1.98 -11.48 -16.22
C THR A 85 -1.79 -11.80 -14.75
N ASN A 86 -2.04 -13.05 -14.38
CA ASN A 86 -1.75 -13.56 -13.06
C ASN A 86 -0.69 -14.65 -13.20
N ASP A 87 0.35 -14.57 -12.37
CA ASP A 87 1.45 -15.54 -12.39
C ASP A 87 1.09 -16.81 -11.60
N SER A 88 2.01 -17.78 -11.60
CA SER A 88 1.85 -19.04 -10.87
C SER A 88 1.91 -18.90 -9.34
N GLU A 89 2.45 -17.79 -8.82
CA GLU A 89 2.52 -17.48 -7.39
C GLU A 89 1.33 -16.63 -6.91
N ASN A 90 0.34 -16.45 -7.80
CA ASN A 90 -0.86 -15.65 -7.58
C ASN A 90 -0.56 -14.15 -7.36
N THR A 91 0.49 -13.64 -8.00
CA THR A 91 0.77 -12.21 -8.11
C THR A 91 0.33 -11.70 -9.48
N SER A 92 -0.40 -10.59 -9.48
CA SER A 92 -0.90 -9.99 -10.71
C SER A 92 0.13 -9.05 -11.33
N THR A 93 0.26 -9.12 -12.65
CA THR A 93 0.96 -8.13 -13.48
C THR A 93 -0.07 -7.39 -14.33
N LEU A 94 -0.05 -6.07 -14.26
CA LEU A 94 -0.97 -5.22 -15.00
C LEU A 94 -0.17 -4.25 -15.88
N GLU A 95 -0.36 -4.31 -17.18
CA GLU A 95 0.20 -3.36 -18.15
C GLU A 95 -0.93 -2.69 -18.92
N PHE A 96 -0.98 -1.37 -18.89
CA PHE A 96 -2.06 -0.62 -19.54
C PHE A 96 -1.61 0.74 -20.01
N THR A 97 -2.38 1.31 -20.93
CA THR A 97 -2.19 2.69 -21.38
C THR A 97 -3.16 3.62 -20.64
N SER A 98 -2.63 4.71 -20.12
CA SER A 98 -3.40 5.72 -19.38
C SER A 98 -3.02 7.12 -19.86
N ARG A 99 -3.93 8.06 -19.66
CA ARG A 99 -3.71 9.46 -19.99
C ARG A 99 -3.33 10.23 -18.73
N THR A 100 -2.10 10.74 -18.69
CA THR A 100 -1.67 11.62 -17.60
C THR A 100 -1.91 13.07 -17.96
N ALA A 101 -2.50 13.84 -17.05
CA ALA A 101 -2.73 15.27 -17.24
C ALA A 101 -1.41 16.02 -17.54
N ALA A 102 -1.45 16.90 -18.54
CA ALA A 102 -0.33 17.78 -18.85
C ALA A 102 -0.15 18.81 -17.73
N ILE A 103 1.02 18.82 -17.10
CA ILE A 103 1.42 19.94 -16.25
C ILE A 103 2.21 20.90 -17.15
N PRO A 104 1.67 22.10 -17.45
CA PRO A 104 2.40 23.09 -18.21
C PRO A 104 3.78 23.31 -17.59
N SER A 105 4.83 23.43 -18.42
CA SER A 105 6.25 23.66 -18.05
C SER A 105 7.11 22.43 -17.68
N ILE A 106 6.54 21.25 -17.40
CA ILE A 106 7.33 20.06 -16.98
C ILE A 106 7.32 18.98 -18.06
N ARG A 107 6.15 18.72 -18.64
CA ARG A 107 5.95 17.71 -19.66
C ARG A 107 4.73 18.11 -20.48
N THR A 108 4.78 17.99 -21.80
CA THR A 108 3.54 17.90 -22.57
C THR A 108 2.86 16.62 -22.08
N GLY A 109 1.82 16.72 -21.24
CA GLY A 109 1.06 15.53 -20.85
C GLY A 109 0.54 14.81 -22.06
N GLY A 110 0.15 13.55 -21.85
CA GLY A 110 -0.12 12.67 -22.96
C GLY A 110 -0.38 11.25 -22.51
N ASP A 111 -0.38 10.40 -23.51
CA ASP A 111 -0.62 8.97 -23.37
C ASP A 111 0.66 8.30 -22.89
N THR A 112 0.57 7.50 -21.83
CA THR A 112 1.71 6.80 -21.25
C THR A 112 1.34 5.34 -21.04
N ARG A 113 2.33 4.46 -21.18
CA ARG A 113 2.19 3.06 -20.80
C ARG A 113 2.69 2.88 -19.38
N ILE A 114 1.90 2.19 -18.56
CA ILE A 114 2.17 1.95 -17.15
C ILE A 114 2.15 0.44 -16.94
N ARG A 115 3.12 -0.08 -16.18
CA ARG A 115 3.12 -1.46 -15.73
C ARG A 115 3.30 -1.53 -14.21
N TYR A 116 2.45 -2.32 -13.57
CA TYR A 116 2.56 -2.74 -12.19
C TYR A 116 2.99 -4.20 -12.14
N ILE A 117 4.05 -4.48 -11.38
CA ILE A 117 4.58 -5.82 -11.20
C ILE A 117 5.17 -5.96 -9.79
N VAL A 118 5.10 -7.17 -9.25
CA VAL A 118 5.75 -7.52 -7.98
C VAL A 118 7.16 -8.02 -8.26
N GLU A 119 8.14 -7.45 -7.58
CA GLU A 119 9.55 -7.85 -7.67
C GLU A 119 10.15 -8.03 -6.28
N ARG A 120 11.39 -8.53 -6.20
CA ARG A 120 12.13 -8.58 -4.94
C ARG A 120 12.48 -7.16 -4.51
N ALA A 121 12.23 -6.85 -3.24
CA ALA A 121 12.54 -5.56 -2.67
C ALA A 121 14.05 -5.29 -2.71
N ALA A 122 14.44 -4.09 -3.15
CA ALA A 122 15.85 -3.69 -3.18
C ALA A 122 16.41 -3.42 -1.77
N ARG A 123 15.53 -3.15 -0.81
CA ARG A 123 15.83 -2.88 0.60
C ARG A 123 14.82 -3.63 1.46
N GLY A 124 15.30 -4.17 2.58
CA GLY A 124 14.47 -4.96 3.49
C GLY A 124 15.19 -6.24 3.89
N ASN A 125 14.41 -7.21 4.35
CA ASN A 125 14.89 -8.56 4.58
C ASN A 125 15.05 -9.31 3.25
N ASP A 126 15.90 -10.32 3.25
CA ASP A 126 16.05 -11.20 2.09
C ASP A 126 14.73 -11.95 1.83
N GLY A 127 14.20 -11.80 0.62
CA GLY A 127 12.93 -12.41 0.23
C GLY A 127 11.71 -11.48 0.31
N ASP A 128 11.84 -10.26 0.82
CA ASP A 128 10.75 -9.29 0.80
C ASP A 128 10.33 -8.97 -0.64
N LEU A 129 9.03 -8.81 -0.85
CA LEU A 129 8.45 -8.42 -2.13
C LEU A 129 8.08 -6.94 -2.12
N ALA A 130 8.22 -6.30 -3.28
CA ALA A 130 7.93 -4.90 -3.48
C ALA A 130 7.02 -4.71 -4.69
N LEU A 131 6.05 -3.80 -4.58
CA LEU A 131 5.25 -3.34 -5.71
C LEU A 131 6.04 -2.30 -6.49
N MET A 132 6.36 -2.63 -7.74
CA MET A 132 7.08 -1.76 -8.66
C MET A 132 6.12 -1.15 -9.67
N ARG A 133 6.31 0.14 -9.96
CA ARG A 133 5.62 0.83 -11.06
C ARG A 133 6.63 1.26 -12.11
N TYR A 134 6.38 0.86 -13.34
CA TYR A 134 7.10 1.24 -14.54
C TYR A 134 6.26 2.22 -15.35
N GLU A 135 6.89 3.27 -15.88
CA GLU A 135 6.28 4.29 -16.72
C GLU A 135 7.09 4.49 -17.99
N LEU A 136 6.43 4.41 -19.13
CA LEU A 136 6.99 4.69 -20.44
C LEU A 136 6.20 5.83 -21.09
N ALA A 137 6.88 6.95 -21.30
CA ALA A 137 6.29 8.15 -21.88
C ALA A 137 6.15 8.07 -23.41
N ASP A 138 7.03 7.31 -24.09
CA ASP A 138 6.97 7.07 -25.53
C ASP A 138 6.27 5.73 -25.82
N LEU A 139 5.08 5.77 -26.39
CA LEU A 139 4.31 4.57 -26.71
C LEU A 139 4.99 3.66 -27.76
N PHE A 140 6.00 4.14 -28.49
CA PHE A 140 6.81 3.34 -29.42
C PHE A 140 8.03 2.70 -28.75
N GLY A 141 8.36 3.11 -27.52
CA GLY A 141 9.46 2.55 -26.76
C GLY A 141 9.20 1.12 -26.29
N ARG A 142 10.24 0.47 -25.80
CA ARG A 142 10.17 -0.86 -25.20
C ARG A 142 10.10 -0.72 -23.69
N MET A 143 9.02 -1.23 -23.08
CA MET A 143 8.80 -1.10 -21.63
C MET A 143 10.00 -1.62 -20.81
N ASP A 144 10.63 -2.72 -21.21
CA ASP A 144 11.74 -3.30 -20.43
C ASP A 144 13.06 -2.52 -20.54
N LEU A 145 13.18 -1.56 -21.47
CA LEU A 145 14.43 -0.85 -21.75
C LEU A 145 14.32 0.65 -21.54
N ASP A 146 13.22 1.24 -21.98
CA ASP A 146 13.05 2.70 -22.09
C ASP A 146 12.20 3.29 -20.96
N SER A 147 11.62 2.44 -20.10
CA SER A 147 10.77 2.89 -19.00
C SER A 147 11.57 3.39 -17.80
N THR A 148 10.95 4.26 -17.02
CA THR A 148 11.42 4.64 -15.69
C THR A 148 10.63 3.86 -14.64
N SER A 149 11.30 3.33 -13.62
CA SER A 149 10.64 2.60 -12.55
C SER A 149 10.90 3.19 -11.17
N TYR A 150 9.97 2.92 -10.25
CA TYR A 150 10.15 3.19 -8.83
C TYR A 150 9.34 2.22 -7.97
N GLU A 151 9.85 1.98 -6.77
CA GLU A 151 9.18 1.20 -5.73
C GLU A 151 8.04 2.02 -5.13
N MET A 152 6.83 1.46 -5.09
CA MET A 152 5.66 2.10 -4.51
C MET A 152 5.44 1.73 -3.06
N LEU A 153 5.56 0.43 -2.76
CA LEU A 153 5.34 -0.12 -1.44
C LEU A 153 6.19 -1.37 -1.23
N SER A 154 6.82 -1.45 -0.07
CA SER A 154 7.60 -2.58 0.40
C SER A 154 7.60 -2.60 1.94
N PRO A 155 7.54 -3.77 2.59
CA PRO A 155 7.25 -5.07 1.99
C PRO A 155 5.76 -5.21 1.65
N ILE A 156 5.44 -6.01 0.63
CA ILE A 156 4.07 -6.45 0.33
C ILE A 156 3.95 -7.97 0.45
N THR A 157 2.77 -8.43 0.84
CA THR A 157 2.46 -9.86 1.02
C THR A 157 1.48 -10.36 -0.05
N THR A 158 0.61 -9.47 -0.53
CA THR A 158 -0.43 -9.79 -1.50
C THR A 158 -0.60 -8.64 -2.50
N PHE A 159 -0.65 -8.96 -3.79
CA PHE A 159 -1.02 -8.03 -4.84
C PHE A 159 -1.79 -8.78 -5.92
N THR A 160 -3.10 -8.60 -5.94
CA THR A 160 -4.00 -9.26 -6.89
C THR A 160 -4.93 -8.25 -7.53
N LEU A 161 -5.22 -8.46 -8.82
CA LEU A 161 -6.20 -7.69 -9.55
C LEU A 161 -7.21 -8.60 -10.23
N GLU A 162 -8.44 -8.10 -10.32
CA GLU A 162 -9.52 -8.74 -11.06
C GLU A 162 -10.23 -7.69 -11.91
N CYS A 163 -10.60 -8.08 -13.13
CA CYS A 163 -11.31 -7.25 -14.09
C CYS A 163 -12.78 -7.67 -14.15
N PHE A 164 -13.71 -6.72 -14.13
CA PHE A 164 -15.14 -7.00 -14.30
C PHE A 164 -15.51 -6.96 -15.78
N ASN A 165 -15.98 -8.10 -16.32
CA ASN A 165 -16.36 -8.21 -17.74
C ASN A 165 -17.82 -7.76 -18.03
N GLY A 166 -18.61 -7.47 -16.99
CA GLY A 166 -20.05 -7.19 -17.10
C GLY A 166 -20.94 -8.23 -16.41
N GLU A 167 -20.41 -9.44 -16.21
CA GLU A 167 -21.10 -10.56 -15.58
C GLU A 167 -20.34 -11.05 -14.34
N GLU A 168 -19.03 -11.22 -14.46
CA GLU A 168 -18.15 -11.77 -13.43
C GLU A 168 -16.79 -11.05 -13.34
N TRP A 169 -16.08 -11.34 -12.25
CA TRP A 169 -14.71 -10.89 -12.02
C TRP A 169 -13.74 -11.95 -12.54
N VAL A 170 -12.83 -11.55 -13.42
CA VAL A 170 -11.82 -12.42 -14.03
C VAL A 170 -10.42 -11.97 -13.65
N SER A 171 -9.53 -12.92 -13.35
CA SER A 171 -8.15 -12.64 -12.91
C SER A 171 -7.17 -12.39 -14.07
N THR A 172 -7.65 -12.54 -15.32
CA THR A 172 -6.86 -12.36 -16.53
C THR A 172 -7.68 -11.54 -17.51
N TRP A 173 -7.03 -10.61 -18.20
CA TRP A 173 -7.64 -9.83 -19.27
C TRP A 173 -6.61 -9.62 -20.38
N ASP A 174 -6.87 -10.19 -21.55
CA ASP A 174 -6.11 -9.93 -22.76
C ASP A 174 -7.06 -9.93 -23.94
N ASP A 175 -7.34 -8.74 -24.47
CA ASP A 175 -8.13 -8.57 -25.68
C ASP A 175 -7.30 -7.91 -26.79
N SER A 176 -5.97 -7.92 -26.66
CA SER A 176 -5.06 -7.25 -27.59
C SER A 176 -5.06 -7.85 -28.99
N ALA A 177 -5.53 -9.10 -29.14
CA ALA A 177 -5.63 -9.81 -30.41
C ALA A 177 -6.97 -9.58 -31.16
N SER A 178 -7.94 -8.90 -30.54
CA SER A 178 -9.23 -8.58 -31.17
C SER A 178 -9.12 -7.34 -32.07
N ASP A 179 -9.81 -7.36 -33.21
CA ASP A 179 -9.96 -6.18 -34.09
C ASP A 179 -10.74 -5.04 -33.40
N GLU A 180 -11.59 -5.38 -32.42
CA GLU A 180 -12.31 -4.43 -31.58
C GLU A 180 -12.07 -4.78 -30.09
N PRO A 181 -10.94 -4.36 -29.51
CA PRO A 181 -10.61 -4.72 -28.13
C PRO A 181 -11.56 -4.04 -27.14
N LEU A 182 -12.17 -4.85 -26.28
CA LEU A 182 -13.00 -4.45 -25.16
C LEU A 182 -12.15 -4.04 -23.96
N MET A 183 -12.70 -3.12 -23.17
CA MET A 183 -12.13 -2.77 -21.87
C MET A 183 -12.95 -3.43 -20.77
N PRO A 184 -12.31 -3.79 -19.64
CA PRO A 184 -13.07 -4.16 -18.46
C PRO A 184 -13.86 -2.97 -17.96
N LEU A 185 -15.03 -3.22 -17.38
CA LEU A 185 -15.89 -2.15 -16.86
C LEU A 185 -15.36 -1.59 -15.54
N ALA A 186 -14.69 -2.43 -14.76
CA ALA A 186 -14.03 -2.05 -13.51
C ALA A 186 -12.84 -2.96 -13.23
N VAL A 187 -11.93 -2.48 -12.39
CA VAL A 187 -10.80 -3.24 -11.87
C VAL A 187 -10.84 -3.21 -10.35
N LYS A 188 -10.78 -4.37 -9.73
CA LYS A 188 -10.63 -4.54 -8.30
C LYS A 188 -9.18 -4.82 -7.99
N ILE A 189 -8.66 -4.15 -6.98
CA ILE A 189 -7.27 -4.19 -6.58
C ILE A 189 -7.25 -4.59 -5.10
N THR A 190 -6.52 -5.65 -4.80
CA THR A 190 -6.34 -6.13 -3.43
C THR A 190 -4.86 -6.10 -3.10
N LEU A 191 -4.51 -5.29 -2.11
CA LEU A 191 -3.14 -5.05 -1.66
C LEU A 191 -3.00 -5.48 -0.20
N GLY A 192 -1.98 -6.29 0.07
CA GLY A 192 -1.63 -6.75 1.41
C GLY A 192 -0.22 -6.35 1.80
N TRP A 193 -0.04 -5.98 3.06
CA TRP A 193 1.26 -5.68 3.67
C TRP A 193 1.33 -6.22 5.10
N GLY A 194 2.52 -6.52 5.59
CA GLY A 194 2.71 -7.09 6.93
C GLY A 194 4.05 -7.79 7.07
N GLU A 195 4.26 -8.44 8.22
CA GLU A 195 5.45 -9.27 8.44
C GLU A 195 5.37 -10.60 7.68
N ASP A 196 4.17 -11.17 7.56
CA ASP A 196 3.87 -12.42 6.87
C ASP A 196 2.39 -12.45 6.45
N LYS A 197 1.96 -13.51 5.76
CA LYS A 197 0.55 -13.68 5.37
C LYS A 197 -0.42 -13.95 6.52
N GLU A 198 0.05 -14.39 7.70
CA GLU A 198 -0.84 -14.62 8.85
C GLU A 198 -1.17 -13.31 9.59
N HIS A 199 -0.26 -12.34 9.51
CA HIS A 199 -0.35 -11.03 10.17
C HIS A 199 -0.46 -9.88 9.15
N GLU A 200 -0.91 -10.17 7.94
CA GLU A 200 -1.10 -9.13 6.92
C GLU A 200 -2.33 -8.27 7.21
N GLU A 201 -2.20 -6.98 6.91
CA GLU A 201 -3.32 -6.08 6.73
C GLU A 201 -3.65 -6.03 5.24
N LEU A 202 -4.94 -6.18 4.92
CA LEU A 202 -5.44 -6.14 3.55
C LEU A 202 -6.25 -4.88 3.33
N MET A 203 -6.08 -4.27 2.16
CA MET A 203 -6.94 -3.21 1.67
C MET A 203 -7.37 -3.51 0.24
N GLU A 204 -8.66 -3.33 -0.02
CA GLU A 204 -9.27 -3.55 -1.32
C GLU A 204 -9.92 -2.25 -1.81
N THR A 205 -9.81 -2.00 -3.12
CA THR A 205 -10.56 -0.96 -3.79
C THR A 205 -11.04 -1.45 -5.16
N SER A 206 -12.15 -0.90 -5.64
CA SER A 206 -12.68 -1.16 -6.98
C SER A 206 -12.84 0.14 -7.73
N THR A 207 -12.30 0.20 -8.94
CA THR A 207 -12.24 1.41 -9.77
C THR A 207 -12.92 1.18 -11.11
N PRO A 208 -13.90 2.00 -11.50
CA PRO A 208 -14.50 1.91 -12.84
C PRO A 208 -13.52 2.41 -13.91
N ILE A 209 -13.56 1.79 -15.10
CA ILE A 209 -12.82 2.28 -16.27
C ILE A 209 -13.77 3.13 -17.12
N TYR A 210 -13.61 4.45 -17.09
CA TYR A 210 -14.55 5.36 -17.75
C TYR A 210 -14.56 5.23 -19.28
N SER A 211 -13.44 4.84 -19.89
CA SER A 211 -13.39 4.60 -21.34
C SER A 211 -14.21 3.38 -21.77
N ALA A 212 -14.49 2.44 -20.87
CA ALA A 212 -15.25 1.23 -21.18
C ALA A 212 -16.72 1.55 -21.50
N ALA A 213 -17.33 2.50 -20.80
CA ALA A 213 -18.73 2.88 -21.03
C ALA A 213 -18.98 3.41 -22.45
N GLY A 214 -18.04 4.22 -22.98
CA GLY A 214 -18.15 4.73 -24.36
C GLY A 214 -17.80 3.70 -25.42
N ARG A 215 -16.89 2.77 -25.11
CA ARG A 215 -16.41 1.77 -26.08
C ARG A 215 -17.29 0.53 -26.15
N ASN A 216 -17.60 -0.06 -25.01
CA ASN A 216 -18.39 -1.29 -24.94
C ASN A 216 -19.84 -1.03 -25.40
N ALA A 217 -20.37 0.20 -25.24
CA ALA A 217 -21.71 0.58 -25.71
C ALA A 217 -21.91 0.42 -27.23
N ARG A 218 -20.85 0.42 -28.05
CA ARG A 218 -20.96 0.13 -29.49
C ARG A 218 -21.20 -1.34 -29.79
N TYR A 219 -20.81 -2.23 -28.87
CA TYR A 219 -20.99 -3.67 -28.98
C TYR A 219 -22.42 -4.08 -28.57
N TRP A 220 -22.95 -3.51 -27.48
CA TRP A 220 -24.31 -3.79 -26.98
C TRP A 220 -25.45 -3.13 -27.78
N GLY A 221 -25.13 -2.30 -28.77
CA GLY A 221 -26.11 -1.60 -29.61
C GLY A 221 -26.42 -2.28 -30.96
N ASN A 222 -25.78 -3.41 -31.25
CA ASN A 222 -25.89 -4.13 -32.52
C ASN A 222 -26.56 -5.51 -32.40
N GLU A 223 -27.26 -5.79 -31.30
CA GLU A 223 -28.16 -6.96 -31.16
C GLU A 223 -29.62 -6.59 -31.44
#